data_AF-A0A3M1RMV2-F1
#
_entry.id   AF-A0A3M1RMV2-F1
#
_cell.length_a   1.000
_cell.length_b   1.000
_cell.length_c   1.000
_cell.angle_alpha   90.00
_cell.angle_beta   90.00
_cell.angle_gamma   90.00
#
_symmetry.space_group_name_H-M   'P 1'
#
loop_
_entity.id
_entity.type
_entity.pdbx_description
1 polymer ?
#
loop_
_entity_poly.entity_id
_entity_poly.type
_entity_poly.pdbx_seq_one_letter_code
_entity_poly.pdbx_strand_id
1 'polypeptide(L)'
;IPGVPPHDGIRLFLPSFMFAALLAGVGFEAIWSRAEQFRHRRVVRFGVTAMLAGGLVSMIAYAPAWLSHYSLLIGGLPGATICGMEPTYYWDALDDHALEWLDEHTEEAATVGFAAAPMDNLQLMREWGRFSFEPVPELQEDTRWYVVQCRPSAWSRFDRILFRQGRAAWEKRLASPVAVALGLDRVPLIRVFSRRECERISRLVTDSRTE
;
A
#
# COMPACT_ATOMS: atom_id res chain seq x y z
N ILE A 1 -16.97 -3.85 -18.01
CA ILE A 1 -17.75 -4.96 -18.60
C ILE A 1 -17.74 -6.10 -17.59
N PRO A 2 -18.89 -6.72 -17.26
CA PRO A 2 -18.92 -7.87 -16.35
C PRO A 2 -17.99 -8.97 -16.86
N GLY A 3 -17.14 -9.53 -16.00
CA GLY A 3 -16.27 -10.67 -16.34
C GLY A 3 -14.95 -10.32 -17.07
N VAL A 4 -14.66 -9.05 -17.32
CA VAL A 4 -13.31 -8.66 -17.78
C VAL A 4 -12.44 -8.46 -16.53
N PRO A 5 -11.25 -9.08 -16.44
CA PRO A 5 -10.32 -8.84 -15.34
C PRO A 5 -10.13 -7.33 -15.16
N PRO A 6 -10.01 -6.80 -13.93
CA PRO A 6 -9.62 -5.41 -13.71
C PRO A 6 -8.23 -5.20 -14.32
N HIS A 7 -8.17 -4.77 -15.57
CA HIS A 7 -6.93 -4.45 -16.23
C HIS A 7 -6.55 -3.04 -15.79
N ASP A 8 -5.60 -2.93 -14.85
CA ASP A 8 -4.89 -1.67 -14.64
C ASP A 8 -4.19 -1.31 -15.95
N GLY A 9 -4.64 -0.21 -16.57
CA GLY A 9 -4.17 0.23 -17.88
C GLY A 9 -2.65 0.42 -17.96
N ILE A 10 -1.95 0.51 -16.82
CA ILE A 10 -0.49 0.66 -16.76
C ILE A 10 0.26 -0.46 -17.48
N ARG A 11 -0.25 -1.70 -17.48
CA ARG A 11 0.37 -2.81 -18.23
C ARG A 11 0.30 -2.60 -19.74
N LEU A 12 -0.76 -1.95 -20.23
CA LEU A 12 -0.93 -1.59 -21.64
C LEU A 12 0.02 -0.45 -22.05
N PHE A 13 0.39 0.43 -21.10
CA PHE A 13 1.32 1.53 -21.33
C PHE A 13 2.80 1.17 -21.12
N LEU A 14 3.10 -0.04 -20.63
CA LEU A 14 4.47 -0.45 -20.34
C LEU A 14 5.43 -0.27 -21.54
N PRO A 15 5.05 -0.63 -22.80
CA PRO A 15 5.90 -0.37 -23.96
C PRO A 15 6.10 1.13 -24.25
N SER A 16 5.13 1.97 -23.90
CA SER A 16 5.19 3.42 -24.09
C SER A 16 6.21 4.10 -23.17
N PHE A 17 6.57 3.50 -22.03
CA PHE A 17 7.52 4.10 -21.09
C PHE A 17 8.93 4.28 -21.67
N MET A 18 9.37 3.42 -22.59
CA MET A 18 10.67 3.61 -23.25
C MET A 18 10.69 4.90 -24.06
N PHE A 19 9.64 5.16 -24.84
CA PHE A 19 9.50 6.38 -25.61
C PHE A 19 9.33 7.60 -24.71
N ALA A 20 8.56 7.47 -23.62
CA ALA A 20 8.41 8.53 -22.63
C ALA A 20 9.76 8.89 -21.98
N ALA A 21 10.61 7.90 -21.65
CA ALA A 21 11.94 8.12 -21.09
C ALA A 21 12.87 8.84 -22.09
N LEU A 22 12.83 8.44 -23.38
CA LEU A 22 13.58 9.12 -24.43
C LEU A 22 13.13 10.58 -24.60
N LEU A 23 11.81 10.82 -24.65
CA LEU A 23 11.24 12.16 -24.74
C LEU A 23 11.57 13.01 -23.50
N ALA A 24 11.55 12.42 -22.31
CA ALA A 24 11.96 13.09 -21.08
C ALA A 24 13.44 13.48 -21.12
N GLY A 25 14.32 12.63 -21.64
CA GLY A 25 15.74 12.93 -21.84
C GLY A 25 15.97 14.08 -22.83
N VAL A 26 15.30 14.04 -23.99
CA VAL A 26 15.37 15.14 -24.99
C VAL A 26 14.82 16.45 -24.40
N GLY A 27 13.70 16.38 -23.68
CA GLY A 27 13.12 17.54 -23.01
C GLY A 27 14.03 18.11 -21.93
N PHE A 28 14.65 17.25 -21.12
CA PHE A 28 15.64 17.65 -20.12
C PHE A 28 16.81 18.39 -20.77
N GLU A 29 17.39 17.83 -21.84
CA GLU A 29 18.53 18.46 -22.51
C GLU A 29 18.14 19.80 -23.17
N ALA A 30 16.96 19.87 -23.78
CA ALA A 30 16.44 21.10 -24.36
C ALA A 30 16.20 22.20 -23.31
N ILE A 31 15.77 21.84 -22.10
CA ILE A 31 15.60 22.77 -20.97
C ILE A 31 16.97 23.15 -20.41
N TRP A 32 17.86 22.19 -20.23
CA TRP A 32 19.18 22.39 -19.64
C TRP A 32 20.06 23.31 -20.50
N SER A 33 20.17 23.03 -21.80
CA SER A 33 20.90 23.86 -22.76
C SER A 33 20.33 25.28 -22.86
N ARG A 34 18.99 25.44 -22.89
CA ARG A 34 18.36 26.77 -22.83
C ARG A 34 18.63 27.48 -21.52
N ALA A 35 18.62 26.77 -20.39
CA ALA A 35 18.93 27.33 -19.07
C ALA A 35 20.30 28.00 -19.02
N GLU A 36 21.28 27.51 -19.77
CA GLU A 36 22.62 28.09 -19.84
C GLU A 36 22.64 29.48 -20.48
N GLN A 37 21.67 29.77 -21.35
CA GLN A 37 21.53 31.05 -22.04
C GLN A 37 20.85 32.13 -21.18
N PHE A 38 20.21 31.75 -20.07
CA PHE A 38 19.54 32.70 -19.18
C PHE A 38 20.49 33.32 -18.16
N ARG A 39 20.26 34.61 -17.85
CA ARG A 39 20.93 35.34 -16.75
C ARG A 39 20.82 34.61 -15.40
N HIS A 40 19.73 33.87 -15.18
CA HIS A 40 19.43 33.16 -13.94
C HIS A 40 19.72 31.64 -13.98
N ARG A 41 20.68 31.19 -14.80
CA ARG A 41 21.03 29.76 -14.98
C ARG A 41 21.14 28.94 -13.68
N ARG A 42 21.66 29.52 -12.59
CA ARG A 42 21.79 28.84 -11.29
C ARG A 42 20.44 28.46 -10.70
N VAL A 43 19.44 29.35 -10.82
CA VAL A 43 18.08 29.13 -10.32
C VAL A 43 17.40 28.03 -11.11
N VAL A 44 17.52 28.06 -12.45
CA VAL A 44 16.93 27.03 -13.32
C VAL A 44 17.57 25.66 -13.05
N ARG A 45 18.91 25.60 -12.96
CA ARG A 45 19.62 24.36 -12.61
C ARG A 45 19.18 23.82 -11.25
N PHE A 46 19.14 24.68 -10.24
CA PHE A 46 18.67 24.30 -8.91
C PHE A 46 17.23 23.75 -8.96
N GLY A 47 16.31 24.43 -9.66
CA GLY A 47 14.92 23.98 -9.79
C GLY A 47 14.81 22.61 -10.46
N VAL A 48 15.52 22.39 -11.56
CA VAL A 48 15.53 21.10 -12.27
C VAL A 48 16.13 19.99 -11.39
N THR A 49 17.28 20.24 -10.76
CA THR A 49 17.91 19.28 -9.85
C THR A 49 17.02 18.98 -8.64
N ALA A 50 16.39 19.99 -8.05
CA ALA A 50 15.48 19.82 -6.92
C ALA A 50 14.23 19.00 -7.32
N MET A 51 13.70 19.21 -8.53
CA MET A 51 12.57 18.42 -9.05
C MET A 51 12.95 16.93 -9.20
N LEU A 52 14.10 16.64 -9.82
CA LEU A 52 14.59 15.26 -9.98
C LEU A 52 14.91 14.61 -8.63
N ALA A 53 15.58 15.34 -7.74
CA ALA A 53 15.86 14.88 -6.39
C ALA A 53 14.57 14.62 -5.60
N GLY A 54 13.56 15.47 -5.75
CA GLY A 54 12.24 15.26 -5.15
C GLY A 54 11.57 13.97 -5.62
N GLY A 55 11.64 13.67 -6.93
CA GLY A 55 11.14 12.40 -7.47
C GLY A 55 11.87 11.18 -6.90
N LEU A 56 13.19 11.24 -6.79
CA LEU A 56 13.99 10.17 -6.18
C LEU A 56 13.68 10.01 -4.69
N VAL A 57 13.56 11.11 -3.95
CA VAL A 57 13.16 11.12 -2.53
C VAL A 57 11.80 10.47 -2.36
N SER A 58 10.82 10.79 -3.21
CA SER A 58 9.51 10.13 -3.23
C SER A 58 9.63 8.62 -3.49
N MET A 59 10.41 8.20 -4.49
CA MET A 59 10.59 6.78 -4.80
C MET A 59 11.18 6.00 -3.62
N ILE A 60 12.16 6.57 -2.93
CA ILE A 60 12.79 5.95 -1.74
C ILE A 60 11.83 5.98 -0.55
N ALA A 61 11.14 7.10 -0.33
CA ALA A 61 10.22 7.26 0.79
C ALA A 61 9.13 6.18 0.78
N TYR A 62 8.57 5.90 -0.39
CA TYR A 62 7.44 4.99 -0.53
C TYR A 62 7.82 3.53 -0.76
N ALA A 63 9.11 3.17 -0.88
CA ALA A 63 9.51 1.78 -1.05
C ALA A 63 9.19 0.94 0.21
N PRO A 64 8.72 -0.32 0.06
CA PRO A 64 8.33 -0.99 -1.19
C PRO A 64 6.87 -0.72 -1.62
N ALA A 65 6.10 0.01 -0.83
CA ALA A 65 4.67 0.32 -1.06
C ALA A 65 4.43 1.52 -2.01
N TRP A 66 4.94 1.44 -3.24
CA TRP A 66 4.89 2.56 -4.20
C TRP A 66 3.47 2.94 -4.63
N LEU A 67 2.49 2.03 -4.57
CA LEU A 67 1.10 2.34 -4.88
C LEU A 67 0.42 3.19 -3.80
N SER A 68 1.10 3.39 -2.66
CA SER A 68 0.66 4.29 -1.59
C SER A 68 1.18 5.72 -1.78
N HIS A 69 1.85 6.03 -2.89
CA HIS A 69 2.45 7.34 -3.15
C HIS A 69 1.41 8.44 -3.41
N TYR A 70 1.50 9.51 -2.63
CA TYR A 70 0.76 10.76 -2.84
C TYR A 70 1.72 11.95 -2.86
N SER A 71 1.39 12.98 -3.64
CA SER A 71 2.21 14.19 -3.73
C SER A 71 2.38 14.88 -2.37
N LEU A 72 3.56 15.41 -2.10
CA LEU A 72 3.79 16.24 -0.91
C LEU A 72 2.92 17.51 -0.91
N LEU A 73 2.39 17.94 -2.06
CA LEU A 73 1.46 19.08 -2.14
C LEU A 73 0.14 18.83 -1.39
N ILE A 74 -0.32 17.58 -1.32
CA ILE A 74 -1.49 17.19 -0.51
C ILE A 74 -1.06 16.75 0.90
N GLY A 75 0.21 16.90 1.27
CA GLY A 75 0.77 16.39 2.53
C GLY A 75 1.15 14.91 2.49
N GLY A 76 1.36 14.35 1.29
CA GLY A 76 1.70 12.95 1.10
C GLY A 76 0.57 12.01 1.54
N LEU A 77 0.93 10.79 1.93
CA LEU A 77 -0.03 9.75 2.31
C LEU A 77 -0.94 10.17 3.49
N PRO A 78 -0.43 10.78 4.58
CA PRO A 78 -1.28 11.26 5.67
C PRO A 78 -2.32 12.28 5.22
N GLY A 79 -1.91 13.28 4.43
CA GLY A 79 -2.83 14.31 3.97
C GLY A 79 -3.85 13.80 2.96
N ALA A 80 -3.46 12.89 2.06
CA ALA A 80 -4.39 12.19 1.18
C ALA A 80 -5.45 11.40 1.97
N THR A 81 -5.03 10.69 3.03
CA THR A 81 -5.93 9.94 3.92
C THR A 81 -6.92 10.87 4.64
N ILE A 82 -6.46 12.04 5.10
CA ILE A 82 -7.32 13.07 5.70
C ILE A 82 -8.36 13.58 4.70
N CYS A 83 -7.98 13.71 3.42
CA CYS A 83 -8.89 14.04 2.33
C CYS A 83 -9.81 12.89 1.89
N GLY A 84 -9.76 11.73 2.57
CA GLY A 84 -10.61 10.57 2.27
C GLY A 84 -10.13 9.72 1.09
N MET A 85 -8.89 9.88 0.64
CA MET A 85 -8.28 9.02 -0.38
C MET A 85 -7.84 7.68 0.21
N GLU A 86 -7.71 6.67 -0.66
CA GLU A 86 -7.34 5.30 -0.29
C GLU A 86 -5.85 5.19 0.08
N PRO A 87 -5.49 4.78 1.30
CA PRO A 87 -4.08 4.71 1.70
C PRO A 87 -3.22 3.75 0.88
N THR A 88 -3.78 2.62 0.47
CA THR A 88 -3.05 1.57 -0.26
C THR A 88 -3.96 0.88 -1.28
N TYR A 89 -3.35 0.22 -2.26
CA TYR A 89 -4.04 -0.43 -3.36
C TYR A 89 -3.48 -1.83 -3.61
N TYR A 90 -4.32 -2.73 -4.12
CA TYR A 90 -3.95 -4.06 -4.63
C TYR A 90 -2.99 -4.88 -3.77
N TRP A 91 -3.16 -4.85 -2.44
CA TRP A 91 -2.28 -5.54 -1.49
C TRP A 91 -0.77 -5.28 -1.66
N ASP A 92 -0.34 -4.14 -2.20
CA ASP A 92 1.09 -3.82 -2.43
C ASP A 92 1.92 -3.82 -1.13
N ALA A 93 1.26 -3.53 0.00
CA ALA A 93 1.89 -3.48 1.31
C ALA A 93 2.07 -4.87 1.95
N LEU A 94 1.55 -5.93 1.31
CA LEU A 94 1.80 -7.32 1.70
C LEU A 94 3.15 -7.76 1.12
N ASP A 95 4.19 -7.08 1.58
CA ASP A 95 5.57 -7.32 1.19
C ASP A 95 6.20 -8.47 1.99
N ASP A 96 7.45 -8.79 1.67
CA ASP A 96 8.21 -9.87 2.30
C ASP A 96 8.21 -9.75 3.82
N HIS A 97 8.35 -8.55 4.37
CA HIS A 97 8.32 -8.33 5.81
C HIS A 97 6.93 -8.62 6.42
N ALA A 98 5.84 -8.29 5.72
CA ALA A 98 4.50 -8.62 6.20
C ALA A 98 4.25 -10.14 6.18
N LEU A 99 4.72 -10.82 5.12
CA LEU A 99 4.61 -12.26 4.98
C LEU A 99 5.49 -13.01 5.99
N GLU A 100 6.74 -12.57 6.19
CA GLU A 100 7.66 -13.11 7.19
C GLU A 100 7.06 -12.98 8.59
N TRP A 101 6.51 -11.81 8.94
CA TRP A 101 5.87 -11.64 10.25
C TRP A 101 4.70 -12.61 10.42
N LEU A 102 3.87 -12.79 9.40
CA LEU A 102 2.76 -13.75 9.46
C LEU A 102 3.27 -15.18 9.62
N ASP A 103 4.27 -15.59 8.85
CA ASP A 103 4.83 -16.94 8.88
C ASP A 103 5.50 -17.25 10.24
N GLU A 104 6.30 -16.32 10.78
CA GLU A 104 6.93 -16.47 12.10
C GLU A 104 5.91 -16.56 13.25
N HIS A 105 4.72 -15.98 13.08
CA HIS A 105 3.69 -15.90 14.12
C HIS A 105 2.52 -16.86 13.86
N THR A 106 2.63 -17.74 12.86
CA THR A 106 1.59 -18.70 12.46
C THR A 106 2.19 -20.09 12.42
N GLU A 107 1.55 -21.04 13.10
CA GLU A 107 1.96 -22.45 13.01
C GLU A 107 1.71 -22.96 11.59
N GLU A 108 2.51 -23.95 11.16
CA GLU A 108 2.37 -24.57 9.85
C GLU A 108 0.93 -25.08 9.64
N ALA A 109 0.34 -24.77 8.48
CA ALA A 109 -1.05 -25.08 8.12
C ALA A 109 -2.17 -24.39 8.94
N ALA A 110 -1.86 -23.47 9.85
CA ALA A 110 -2.90 -22.63 10.45
C ALA A 110 -3.47 -21.63 9.43
N THR A 111 -4.73 -21.24 9.60
CA THR A 111 -5.43 -20.36 8.65
C THR A 111 -5.23 -18.88 8.97
N VAL A 112 -5.01 -18.08 7.92
CA VAL A 112 -4.90 -16.62 7.98
C VAL A 112 -5.97 -16.03 7.07
N GLY A 113 -6.89 -15.26 7.64
CA GLY A 113 -7.96 -14.62 6.89
C GLY A 113 -7.53 -13.27 6.30
N PHE A 114 -7.93 -12.99 5.06
CA PHE A 114 -7.57 -11.75 4.36
C PHE A 114 -8.80 -10.99 3.87
N ALA A 115 -9.04 -9.79 4.41
CA ALA A 115 -10.22 -8.98 4.08
C ALA A 115 -10.19 -8.48 2.61
N ALA A 116 -11.04 -9.06 1.76
CA ALA A 116 -11.15 -8.69 0.34
C ALA A 116 -9.84 -8.84 -0.45
N ALA A 117 -9.09 -9.92 -0.19
CA ALA A 117 -7.90 -10.27 -0.96
C ALA A 117 -8.19 -11.06 -2.24
N PRO A 118 -7.33 -10.94 -3.27
CA PRO A 118 -7.36 -11.82 -4.43
C PRO A 118 -6.84 -13.22 -4.02
N MET A 119 -7.77 -14.10 -3.61
CA MET A 119 -7.42 -15.43 -3.08
C MET A 119 -6.60 -16.28 -4.06
N ASP A 120 -6.91 -16.22 -5.36
CA ASP A 120 -6.16 -16.96 -6.38
C ASP A 120 -4.67 -16.57 -6.38
N ASN A 121 -4.36 -15.28 -6.16
CA ASN A 121 -2.97 -14.82 -6.10
C ASN A 121 -2.28 -15.31 -4.81
N LEU A 122 -2.98 -15.30 -3.67
CA LEU A 122 -2.43 -15.80 -2.41
C LEU A 122 -2.18 -17.31 -2.47
N GLN A 123 -3.09 -18.08 -3.06
CA GLN A 123 -2.88 -19.52 -3.28
C GLN A 123 -1.66 -19.77 -4.17
N LEU A 124 -1.52 -19.04 -5.27
CA LEU A 124 -0.36 -19.16 -6.15
C LEU A 124 0.95 -18.79 -5.43
N MET A 125 0.94 -17.75 -4.59
CA MET A 125 2.12 -17.37 -3.80
C MET A 125 2.51 -18.47 -2.80
N ARG A 126 1.54 -19.15 -2.19
CA ARG A 126 1.79 -20.30 -1.32
C ARG A 126 2.35 -21.49 -2.10
N GLU A 127 1.79 -21.81 -3.26
CA GLU A 127 2.30 -22.87 -4.15
C GLU A 127 3.76 -22.60 -4.59
N TRP A 128 4.13 -21.33 -4.74
CA TRP A 128 5.51 -20.90 -5.00
C TRP A 128 6.40 -20.87 -3.75
N GLY A 129 5.89 -21.27 -2.59
CA GLY A 129 6.65 -21.35 -1.35
C GLY A 129 6.97 -19.99 -0.71
N ARG A 130 6.13 -18.96 -0.95
CA ARG A 130 6.34 -17.62 -0.34
C ARG A 130 5.95 -17.55 1.14
N PHE A 131 5.12 -18.47 1.62
CA PHE A 131 4.70 -18.62 3.02
C PHE A 131 4.07 -20.02 3.24
N SER A 132 3.94 -20.45 4.49
CA SER A 132 3.48 -21.81 4.85
C SER A 132 2.02 -21.91 5.30
N PHE A 133 1.42 -20.81 5.75
CA PHE A 133 0.03 -20.77 6.24
C PHE A 133 -1.03 -20.92 5.13
N GLU A 134 -2.25 -21.28 5.53
CA GLU A 134 -3.42 -21.39 4.63
C GLU A 134 -4.14 -20.04 4.53
N PRO A 135 -4.15 -19.36 3.37
CA PRO A 135 -4.88 -18.11 3.21
C PRO A 135 -6.37 -18.38 2.99
N VAL A 136 -7.26 -17.72 3.73
CA VAL A 136 -8.72 -17.83 3.60
C VAL A 136 -9.37 -16.46 3.31
N PRO A 137 -10.48 -16.39 2.55
CA PRO A 137 -11.08 -15.13 2.09
C PRO A 137 -11.71 -14.28 3.20
N GLU A 138 -12.09 -14.90 4.32
CA GLU A 138 -12.79 -14.25 5.41
C GLU A 138 -12.40 -14.89 6.74
N LEU A 139 -12.83 -14.29 7.85
CA LEU A 139 -12.60 -14.84 9.19
C LEU A 139 -13.37 -16.16 9.34
N GLN A 140 -12.65 -17.26 9.52
CA GLN A 140 -13.19 -18.59 9.81
C GLN A 140 -12.99 -18.97 11.28
N GLU A 141 -13.65 -20.05 11.70
CA GLU A 141 -13.56 -20.53 13.09
C GLU A 141 -12.17 -21.00 13.50
N ASP A 142 -11.27 -21.30 12.58
CA ASP A 142 -9.90 -21.73 12.85
C ASP A 142 -8.86 -20.62 12.59
N THR A 143 -9.30 -19.45 12.10
CA THR A 143 -8.43 -18.34 11.71
C THR A 143 -7.62 -17.83 12.89
N ARG A 144 -6.30 -17.90 12.77
CA ARG A 144 -5.37 -17.40 13.78
C ARG A 144 -5.24 -15.88 13.72
N TRP A 145 -5.04 -15.37 12.51
CA TRP A 145 -4.82 -13.96 12.21
C TRP A 145 -5.77 -13.49 11.14
N TYR A 146 -6.26 -12.26 11.29
CA TYR A 146 -7.09 -11.60 10.30
C TYR A 146 -6.39 -10.35 9.80
N VAL A 147 -6.07 -10.33 8.52
CA VAL A 147 -5.30 -9.28 7.84
C VAL A 147 -6.26 -8.36 7.12
N VAL A 148 -6.15 -7.06 7.42
CA VAL A 148 -6.96 -6.01 6.81
C VAL A 148 -6.03 -5.03 6.11
N GLN A 149 -6.13 -4.95 4.79
CA GLN A 149 -5.49 -3.89 4.00
C GLN A 149 -6.19 -2.56 4.32
N CYS A 150 -5.43 -1.46 4.43
CA CYS A 150 -5.96 -0.11 4.65
C CYS A 150 -6.58 0.48 3.38
N ARG A 151 -7.67 -0.14 2.93
CA ARG A 151 -8.45 0.26 1.76
C ARG A 151 -9.95 0.37 2.10
N PRO A 152 -10.40 1.49 2.70
CA PRO A 152 -11.78 1.67 3.17
C PRO A 152 -12.92 1.31 2.19
N SER A 153 -12.73 1.49 0.88
CA SER A 153 -13.73 1.07 -0.12
C SER A 153 -13.94 -0.44 -0.21
N ALA A 154 -12.96 -1.24 0.19
CA ALA A 154 -13.04 -2.71 0.18
C ALA A 154 -13.60 -3.30 1.48
N TRP A 155 -13.72 -2.48 2.54
CA TRP A 155 -14.09 -2.96 3.87
C TRP A 155 -15.57 -3.27 4.02
N SER A 156 -15.85 -4.46 4.54
CA SER A 156 -17.16 -4.82 5.08
C SER A 156 -17.52 -3.96 6.30
N ARG A 157 -18.76 -4.08 6.80
CA ARG A 157 -19.16 -3.43 8.07
C ARG A 157 -18.30 -3.91 9.24
N PHE A 158 -17.97 -5.20 9.27
CA PHE A 158 -17.11 -5.77 10.30
C PHE A 158 -15.71 -5.16 10.26
N ASP A 159 -15.09 -5.10 9.08
CA ASP A 159 -13.75 -4.53 8.90
C ASP A 159 -13.67 -3.07 9.33
N ARG A 160 -14.70 -2.27 9.00
CA ARG A 160 -14.77 -0.85 9.44
C ARG A 160 -14.77 -0.72 10.95
N ILE A 161 -15.48 -1.60 11.66
CA ILE A 161 -15.57 -1.57 13.13
C ILE A 161 -14.28 -2.11 13.75
N LEU A 162 -13.78 -3.24 13.24
CA LEU A 162 -12.51 -3.84 13.66
C LEU A 162 -11.35 -2.85 13.46
N PHE A 163 -11.31 -2.14 12.35
CA PHE A 163 -10.24 -1.18 12.09
C PHE A 163 -10.27 0.02 13.04
N ARG A 164 -11.47 0.48 13.43
CA ARG A 164 -11.66 1.65 14.31
C ARG A 164 -11.49 1.32 15.79
N GLN A 165 -11.95 0.15 16.22
CA GLN A 165 -12.07 -0.22 17.63
C GLN A 165 -11.21 -1.41 18.03
N GLY A 166 -10.67 -2.14 17.06
CA GLY A 166 -9.81 -3.29 17.28
C GLY A 166 -8.38 -2.87 17.62
N ARG A 167 -7.74 -3.66 18.46
CA ARG A 167 -6.32 -3.58 18.75
C ARG A 167 -5.57 -4.50 17.80
N ALA A 168 -4.84 -3.90 16.86
CA ALA A 168 -3.96 -4.64 15.97
C ALA A 168 -2.86 -5.33 16.79
N ALA A 169 -2.57 -6.59 16.44
CA ALA A 169 -1.41 -7.31 16.93
C ALA A 169 -0.13 -6.83 16.23
N TRP A 170 -0.27 -6.44 14.95
CA TRP A 170 0.80 -5.88 14.15
C TRP A 170 0.25 -4.90 13.10
N GLU A 171 1.04 -3.90 12.75
CA GLU A 171 0.70 -2.93 11.70
C GLU A 171 1.90 -2.70 10.78
N LYS A 172 1.67 -2.68 9.47
CA LYS A 172 2.63 -2.19 8.49
C LYS A 172 2.41 -0.71 8.26
N ARG A 173 3.48 0.07 8.25
CA ARG A 173 3.52 1.48 7.83
C ARG A 173 4.67 1.65 6.85
N LEU A 174 4.75 2.81 6.20
CA LEU A 174 5.97 3.20 5.50
C LEU A 174 7.12 3.23 6.50
N ALA A 175 8.18 2.47 6.23
CA ALA A 175 9.27 2.27 7.18
C ALA A 175 10.62 2.82 6.68
N SER A 176 10.67 3.36 5.46
CA SER A 176 11.92 3.93 4.95
C SER A 176 12.36 5.11 5.83
N PRO A 177 13.68 5.28 6.09
CA PRO A 177 14.16 6.41 6.90
C PRO A 177 13.70 7.78 6.36
N VAL A 178 13.56 7.87 5.03
CA VAL A 178 13.07 9.07 4.35
C VAL A 178 11.58 9.31 4.64
N ALA A 179 10.73 8.27 4.61
CA ALA A 179 9.32 8.42 4.98
C ALA A 179 9.16 8.87 6.44
N VAL A 180 9.93 8.29 7.36
CA VAL A 180 9.90 8.69 8.78
C VAL A 180 10.35 10.14 8.96
N ALA A 181 11.45 10.54 8.30
CA ALA A 181 11.94 11.91 8.35
C ALA A 181 10.91 12.93 7.81
N LEU A 182 10.11 12.53 6.81
CA LEU A 182 9.06 13.35 6.23
C LEU A 182 7.69 13.19 6.93
N GLY A 183 7.59 12.33 7.96
CA GLY A 183 6.36 12.06 8.70
C GLY A 183 5.26 11.36 7.89
N LEU A 184 5.64 10.63 6.84
CA LEU A 184 4.73 9.91 5.95
C LEU A 184 4.28 8.55 6.51
N ASP A 185 4.94 8.06 7.56
CA ASP A 185 4.74 6.77 8.23
C ASP A 185 3.52 6.73 9.16
N ARG A 186 2.77 7.82 9.28
CA ARG A 186 1.66 7.95 10.25
C ARG A 186 0.42 7.13 9.90
N VAL A 187 0.33 6.65 8.66
CA VAL A 187 -0.83 5.92 8.16
C VAL A 187 -0.48 4.43 8.05
N PRO A 188 -1.24 3.54 8.72
CA PRO A 188 -1.09 2.12 8.50
C PRO A 188 -1.49 1.75 7.07
N LEU A 189 -0.77 0.80 6.49
CA LEU A 189 -1.05 0.21 5.18
C LEU A 189 -1.71 -1.16 5.31
N ILE A 190 -1.31 -1.94 6.32
CA ILE A 190 -1.92 -3.22 6.69
C ILE A 190 -2.03 -3.27 8.20
N ARG A 191 -3.10 -3.88 8.70
CA ARG A 191 -3.24 -4.26 10.10
C ARG A 191 -3.55 -5.74 10.22
N VAL A 192 -2.93 -6.40 11.19
CA VAL A 192 -3.19 -7.79 11.53
C VAL A 192 -3.83 -7.84 12.90
N PHE A 193 -4.95 -8.54 13.00
CA PHE A 193 -5.73 -8.70 14.22
C PHE A 193 -5.69 -10.16 14.67
N SER A 194 -5.57 -10.37 15.97
CA SER A 194 -5.71 -11.72 16.53
C SER A 194 -7.16 -12.18 16.48
N ARG A 195 -7.38 -13.49 16.38
CA ARG A 195 -8.70 -14.11 16.53
C ARG A 195 -9.51 -13.58 17.71
N ARG A 196 -8.88 -13.52 18.88
CA ARG A 196 -9.53 -13.03 20.12
C ARG A 196 -10.11 -11.64 19.95
N GLU A 197 -9.40 -10.78 19.22
CA GLU A 197 -9.86 -9.42 18.96
C GLU A 197 -11.00 -9.39 17.95
N CYS A 198 -10.91 -10.22 16.90
CA CYS A 198 -12.00 -10.38 15.95
C CYS A 198 -13.28 -10.87 16.63
N GLU A 199 -13.20 -11.89 17.50
CA GLU A 199 -14.34 -12.40 18.27
C GLU A 199 -14.94 -11.33 19.20
N ARG A 200 -14.09 -10.53 19.86
CA ARG A 200 -14.53 -9.41 20.70
C ARG A 200 -15.35 -8.41 19.89
N ILE A 201 -14.88 -8.04 18.70
CA ILE A 201 -15.59 -7.13 17.81
C ILE A 201 -16.87 -7.76 17.26
N SER A 202 -16.84 -9.03 16.85
CA SER A 202 -18.02 -9.74 16.32
C SER A 202 -19.19 -9.75 17.32
N ARG A 203 -18.91 -9.88 18.62
CA ARG A 203 -19.95 -9.76 19.67
C ARG A 203 -20.55 -8.35 19.70
N LEU A 204 -19.72 -7.30 19.68
CA LEU A 204 -20.19 -5.91 19.63
C LEU A 204 -21.05 -5.60 18.39
N VAL A 205 -20.67 -6.14 17.23
CA VAL A 205 -21.45 -5.96 15.99
C VAL A 205 -22.81 -6.66 16.08
N THR A 206 -22.87 -7.81 16.75
CA THR A 206 -24.10 -8.59 16.93
C THR A 206 -25.05 -7.90 17.91
N ASP A 207 -24.54 -7.41 19.03
CA ASP A 207 -25.33 -6.73 20.07
C ASP A 207 -25.92 -5.40 19.56
N SER A 208 -25.20 -4.67 18.69
CA SER A 208 -25.69 -3.44 18.05
C SER A 208 -26.75 -3.64 16.96
N ARG A 209 -27.18 -4.89 16.68
CA ARG A 209 -28.32 -5.19 15.78
C ARG A 209 -29.62 -5.45 16.54
N THR A 210 -29.56 -5.59 17.86
CA THR A 210 -30.73 -5.86 18.72
C THR A 210 -31.33 -4.60 19.35
N GLU A 211 -30.76 -3.42 19.07
CA GLU A 211 -31.30 -2.09 19.40
C GLU A 211 -31.85 -1.40 18.15
#